data_AF-A0A6G9HLU1-F1
#
_entry.id   AF-A0A6G9HLU1-F1
#
_cell.length_a   1.000
_cell.length_b   1.000
_cell.length_c   1.000
_cell.angle_alpha   90.00
_cell.angle_beta   90.00
_cell.angle_gamma   90.00
#
_symmetry.space_group_name_H-M   'P 1'
#
loop_
_entity.id
_entity.type
_entity.pdbx_description
1 polymer ?
#
loop_
_entity_poly.entity_id
_entity_poly.type
_entity_poly.pdbx_seq_one_letter_code
_entity_poly.pdbx_strand_id
1 'polypeptide(L)'
;MTLAAITMTAPEAASPVQMYRATYSPDDNKLRLYAASRLDPETYKKVHDAGFRWAPRQALFVAPAWTPGREDVLLSLAGEIEDEDSTLDRHLMKWKDWPR
;
A
#
# COMPACT_ATOMS: atom_id res chain seq x y z
N MET A 1 30.00 -31.08 -17.75
CA MET A 1 29.48 -30.08 -16.80
C MET A 1 30.32 -28.83 -16.89
N THR A 2 29.75 -27.71 -17.34
CA THR A 2 30.41 -26.40 -17.26
C THR A 2 29.33 -25.37 -16.92
N LEU A 3 29.24 -25.00 -15.65
CA LEU A 3 28.35 -23.94 -15.16
C LEU A 3 29.03 -22.60 -15.47
N ALA A 4 28.41 -21.81 -16.35
CA ALA A 4 28.82 -20.44 -16.60
C ALA A 4 28.40 -19.56 -15.42
N ALA A 5 29.38 -18.83 -14.91
CA ALA A 5 29.25 -17.91 -13.80
C ALA A 5 28.64 -16.57 -14.28
N ILE A 6 27.74 -16.04 -13.44
CA ILE A 6 27.57 -14.63 -13.07
C ILE A 6 27.17 -13.65 -14.19
N THR A 7 25.94 -13.16 -14.10
CA THR A 7 25.68 -11.71 -14.14
C THR A 7 24.71 -11.40 -13.00
N MET A 8 25.29 -10.94 -11.89
CA MET A 8 24.58 -10.08 -10.95
C MET A 8 24.33 -8.79 -11.72
N THR A 9 23.11 -8.60 -12.21
CA THR A 9 22.68 -7.32 -12.78
C THR A 9 21.95 -6.54 -11.70
N ALA A 10 22.32 -5.27 -11.61
CA ALA A 10 21.78 -4.20 -10.79
C ALA A 10 22.00 -4.31 -9.26
N PRO A 11 23.00 -3.62 -8.70
CA PRO A 11 22.78 -2.98 -7.42
C PRO A 11 21.83 -1.78 -7.61
N GLU A 12 21.13 -1.40 -6.53
CA GLU A 12 20.65 -0.04 -6.31
C GLU A 12 19.29 0.35 -6.90
N ALA A 13 18.23 -0.29 -6.43
CA ALA A 13 17.09 0.51 -5.97
C ALA A 13 17.29 0.66 -4.48
N ALA A 14 17.83 1.81 -4.04
CA ALA A 14 17.77 2.20 -2.64
C ALA A 14 16.34 1.98 -2.18
N SER A 15 16.11 0.96 -1.35
CA SER A 15 14.81 0.75 -0.72
C SER A 15 14.48 2.08 -0.04
N PRO A 16 13.46 2.83 -0.50
CA PRO A 16 13.04 3.98 0.26
C PRO A 16 12.72 3.42 1.64
N VAL A 17 13.44 3.93 2.63
CA VAL A 17 13.16 3.72 4.06
C VAL A 17 11.64 3.68 4.15
N GLN A 18 11.06 2.55 4.56
CA GLN A 18 9.60 2.30 4.57
C GLN A 18 8.94 3.25 5.58
N MET A 19 8.93 4.55 5.29
CA MET A 19 8.25 5.60 6.02
C MET A 19 6.76 5.64 5.64
N TYR A 20 6.45 4.97 4.53
CA TYR A 20 5.13 4.93 3.91
C TYR A 20 4.68 3.49 3.79
N ARG A 21 3.44 3.23 4.20
CA ARG A 21 2.78 1.95 4.05
C ARG A 21 1.58 2.14 3.15
N ALA A 22 1.48 1.37 2.07
CA ALA A 22 0.36 1.43 1.15
C ALA A 22 -0.51 0.18 1.31
N THR A 23 -1.83 0.36 1.31
CA THR A 23 -2.79 -0.75 1.33
C THR A 23 -3.83 -0.61 0.22
N TYR A 24 -4.32 -1.76 -0.25
CA TYR A 24 -5.44 -1.85 -1.17
C TYR A 24 -6.62 -2.53 -0.49
N SER A 25 -7.80 -1.89 -0.53
CA SER A 25 -9.05 -2.53 -0.14
C SER A 25 -9.84 -2.94 -1.37
N PRO A 26 -9.98 -4.26 -1.63
CA PRO A 26 -10.84 -4.75 -2.71
C PRO A 26 -12.32 -4.44 -2.47
N ASP A 27 -12.78 -4.38 -1.21
CA ASP A 27 -14.18 -4.14 -0.85
C ASP A 27 -14.68 -2.75 -1.31
N ASP A 28 -13.83 -1.74 -1.12
CA ASP A 28 -14.09 -0.36 -1.50
C ASP A 28 -13.47 0.04 -2.86
N ASN A 29 -12.64 -0.83 -3.45
CA ASN A 29 -11.73 -0.52 -4.56
C ASN A 29 -10.87 0.74 -4.30
N LYS A 30 -10.41 0.94 -3.07
CA LYS A 30 -9.66 2.15 -2.65
C LYS A 30 -8.23 1.81 -2.32
N LEU A 31 -7.35 2.77 -2.62
CA LEU A 31 -5.95 2.74 -2.18
C LEU A 31 -5.77 3.68 -1.00
N ARG A 32 -5.04 3.24 0.03
CA ARG A 32 -4.68 4.06 1.19
C ARG A 32 -3.16 4.11 1.33
N LEU A 33 -2.65 5.29 1.63
CA LEU A 33 -1.25 5.54 1.94
C LEU A 33 -1.15 6.09 3.35
N TYR A 34 -0.59 5.28 4.23
CA TYR A 34 -0.22 5.62 5.59
C TYR A 34 1.16 6.24 5.55
N ALA A 35 1.30 7.46 6.07
CA ALA A 35 2.57 8.12 6.21
C ALA A 35 2.87 8.30 7.70
N ALA A 36 4.01 7.79 8.17
CA ALA A 36 4.43 7.94 9.56
C ALA A 36 4.77 9.40 9.91
N SER A 37 4.98 10.25 8.90
CA SER A 37 5.32 11.66 9.02
C SER A 37 4.71 12.47 7.88
N ARG A 38 4.76 13.80 7.99
CA ARG A 38 4.24 14.70 6.97
C ARG A 38 5.00 14.50 5.67
N LEU A 39 4.27 14.29 4.56
CA LEU A 39 4.88 14.22 3.23
C LEU A 39 5.61 15.52 2.91
N ASP A 40 6.79 15.40 2.30
CA ASP A 40 7.48 16.52 1.67
C ASP A 40 6.56 17.21 0.63
N PRO A 41 6.66 18.53 0.45
CA PRO A 41 5.78 19.27 -0.44
C PRO A 41 5.79 18.75 -1.89
N GLU A 42 6.92 18.24 -2.38
CA GLU A 42 7.02 17.60 -3.69
C GLU A 42 6.23 16.28 -3.76
N THR A 43 6.36 15.44 -2.73
CA THR A 43 5.64 14.18 -2.62
C THR A 43 4.14 14.41 -2.44
N TYR A 44 3.77 15.36 -1.58
CA TYR A 44 2.39 15.79 -1.40
C TYR A 44 1.78 16.23 -2.73
N LYS A 45 2.51 17.03 -3.52
CA LYS A 45 2.05 17.46 -4.84
C LYS A 45 1.84 16.27 -5.79
N LYS A 46 2.78 15.30 -5.83
CA LYS A 46 2.62 14.08 -6.65
C LYS A 46 1.39 13.27 -6.24
N VAL A 47 1.21 13.03 -4.95
CA VAL A 47 0.09 12.28 -4.38
C VAL A 47 -1.24 13.01 -4.64
N HIS A 48 -1.26 14.33 -4.48
CA HIS A 48 -2.42 15.17 -4.77
C HIS A 48 -2.76 15.19 -6.28
N ASP A 49 -1.76 15.31 -7.15
CA ASP A 49 -1.93 15.30 -8.62
C ASP A 49 -2.44 13.94 -9.12
N ALA A 50 -1.98 12.84 -8.51
CA ALA A 50 -2.52 11.50 -8.72
C ALA A 50 -3.98 11.33 -8.21
N GLY A 51 -4.53 12.33 -7.51
CA GLY A 51 -5.92 12.36 -7.06
C GLY A 51 -6.17 11.70 -5.71
N PHE A 52 -5.14 11.51 -4.89
CA PHE A 52 -5.32 11.12 -3.50
C PHE A 52 -5.85 12.29 -2.67
N ARG A 53 -6.80 11.98 -1.79
CA ARG A 53 -7.39 12.93 -0.85
C ARG A 53 -6.82 12.71 0.54
N TRP A 54 -6.37 13.78 1.17
CA TRP A 54 -5.97 13.75 2.57
C TRP A 54 -7.19 13.54 3.47
N ALA A 55 -7.13 12.52 4.33
CA ALA A 55 -8.14 12.21 5.34
C ALA A 55 -7.62 12.65 6.72
N PRO A 56 -7.87 13.91 7.16
CA PRO A 56 -7.27 14.47 8.37
C PRO A 56 -7.68 13.73 9.65
N ARG A 57 -8.85 13.07 9.67
CA ARG A 57 -9.32 12.27 10.80
C ARG A 57 -8.56 10.96 10.99
N GLN A 58 -8.02 10.40 9.90
CA GLN A 58 -7.28 9.13 9.90
C GLN A 58 -5.77 9.35 9.70
N ALA A 59 -5.35 10.58 9.40
CA ALA A 59 -3.98 10.95 9.07
C ALA A 59 -3.38 10.12 7.92
N LEU A 60 -4.19 9.80 6.90
CA LEU A 60 -3.78 9.03 5.72
C LEU A 60 -4.26 9.68 4.43
N PHE A 61 -3.66 9.28 3.31
CA PHE A 61 -4.12 9.65 1.98
C PHE A 61 -4.96 8.52 1.38
N VAL A 62 -6.14 8.83 0.88
CA VAL A 62 -7.04 7.85 0.25
C VAL A 62 -7.32 8.24 -1.19
N ALA A 63 -7.13 7.30 -2.11
CA ALA A 63 -7.63 7.44 -3.47
C ALA A 63 -9.06 6.89 -3.56
N PRO A 64 -10.00 7.59 -4.22
CA PRO A 64 -11.39 7.17 -4.33
C PRO A 64 -11.60 5.89 -5.17
N ALA A 65 -10.62 5.52 -5.99
CA ALA A 65 -10.62 4.30 -6.79
C ALA A 65 -9.18 3.83 -7.07
N TRP A 66 -8.96 2.54 -7.23
CA TRP A 66 -7.71 2.01 -7.76
C TRP A 66 -7.59 2.33 -9.25
N THR A 67 -6.38 2.72 -9.66
CA THR A 67 -6.03 2.92 -11.07
C THR A 67 -4.55 2.57 -11.26
N PRO A 68 -4.13 2.06 -12.43
CA PRO A 68 -2.73 1.69 -12.68
C PRO A 68 -1.74 2.81 -12.39
N GLY A 69 -2.07 4.06 -12.73
CA GLY A 69 -1.20 5.21 -12.46
C GLY A 69 -1.07 5.57 -10.97
N ARG A 70 -2.06 5.25 -10.14
CA ARG A 70 -2.00 5.48 -8.68
C ARG A 70 -1.22 4.38 -7.97
N GLU A 71 -1.35 3.15 -8.46
CA GLU A 71 -0.55 2.02 -8.00
C GLU A 71 0.93 2.27 -8.22
N ASP A 72 1.32 2.78 -9.39
CA ASP A 72 2.71 3.14 -9.68
C ASP A 72 3.27 4.17 -8.68
N VAL A 73 2.49 5.19 -8.33
CA VAL A 73 2.88 6.18 -7.31
C VAL A 73 3.07 5.52 -5.94
N LEU A 74 2.20 4.58 -5.55
CA LEU A 74 2.33 3.89 -4.26
C LEU A 74 3.50 2.92 -4.25
N LEU A 75 3.72 2.18 -5.32
CA LEU A 75 4.90 1.32 -5.46
C LEU A 75 6.18 2.15 -5.43
N SER A 76 6.17 3.34 -6.03
CA SER A 76 7.32 4.26 -5.96
C SER A 76 7.58 4.80 -4.55
N LEU A 77 6.54 4.96 -3.71
CA LEU A 77 6.66 5.52 -2.36
C LEU A 77 6.86 4.47 -1.27
N ALA A 78 6.02 3.44 -1.25
CA ALA A 78 5.99 2.38 -0.24
C ALA A 78 6.77 1.13 -0.68
N GLY A 79 7.06 0.96 -1.98
CA GLY A 79 7.72 -0.23 -2.53
C GLY A 79 6.77 -1.40 -2.77
N GLU A 80 5.76 -1.56 -1.91
CA GLU A 80 4.76 -2.61 -1.98
C GLU A 80 3.37 -2.08 -1.58
N ILE A 81 2.33 -2.74 -2.08
CA ILE A 81 0.95 -2.49 -1.68
C ILE A 81 0.46 -3.74 -0.97
N GLU A 82 0.22 -3.62 0.32
CA GLU A 82 -0.33 -4.70 1.13
C GLU A 82 -1.83 -4.85 0.90
N ASP A 83 -2.34 -6.07 1.06
CA ASP A 83 -3.78 -6.31 1.12
C ASP A 83 -4.32 -5.76 2.45
N GLU A 84 -5.34 -4.90 2.39
CA GLU A 84 -6.06 -4.48 3.59
C GLU A 84 -7.03 -5.60 4.00
N ASP A 85 -6.46 -6.60 4.66
CA ASP A 85 -7.10 -7.83 5.10
C ASP A 85 -8.46 -7.53 5.77
N SER A 86 -9.54 -7.80 5.04
CA SER A 86 -10.88 -7.72 5.57
C SER A 86 -11.09 -8.94 6.46
N THR A 87 -10.92 -8.76 7.76
CA THR A 87 -11.14 -9.79 8.81
C THR A 87 -12.61 -10.26 8.93
N LEU A 88 -13.29 -10.48 7.81
CA LEU A 88 -14.63 -11.07 7.72
C LEU A 88 -14.62 -12.61 7.93
N ASP A 89 -13.44 -13.26 7.98
CA ASP A 89 -13.35 -14.70 8.26
C ASP A 89 -13.25 -15.04 9.77
N ARG A 90 -13.13 -14.06 10.67
CA ARG A 90 -13.07 -14.35 12.13
C ARG A 90 -14.45 -14.51 12.78
N HIS A 91 -15.53 -14.06 12.12
CA HIS A 91 -16.87 -14.14 12.74
C HIS A 91 -17.59 -15.48 12.51
N LEU A 92 -17.11 -16.33 11.59
CA LEU A 92 -17.70 -17.65 11.34
C LEU A 92 -17.42 -18.67 12.46
N MET A 93 -16.47 -18.39 13.35
CA MET A 93 -16.12 -19.30 14.46
C MET A 93 -16.97 -19.10 15.72
N LYS A 94 -17.73 -18.00 15.87
CA LYS A 94 -18.45 -17.72 17.13
C LYS A 94 -19.90 -18.23 17.18
N TRP A 95 -20.44 -18.68 16.05
CA TRP A 95 -21.84 -19.14 15.97
C TRP A 95 -22.02 -20.63 16.30
N LYS A 96 -20.93 -21.40 16.40
CA LYS A 96 -20.98 -22.83 16.73
C LYS A 96 -20.95 -23.14 18.24
N ASP A 97 -20.82 -22.11 19.09
CA ASP A 97 -20.68 -22.23 20.56
C ASP A 97 -21.94 -21.80 21.33
N TRP A 98 -23.08 -21.57 20.67
CA TRP A 98 -24.33 -21.28 21.38
C TRP A 98 -24.98 -22.59 21.87
N PRO A 99 -25.11 -22.83 23.20
CA PRO A 99 -25.88 -23.96 23.68
C PRO A 99 -27.35 -23.73 23.31
N ARG A 100 -27.96 -24.72 22.66
CA ARG A 100 -29.39 -24.73 22.27
C ARG A 100 -30.32 -24.60 23.47
#